data_AF-A0AAN6TYP0-F1
#
_entry.id   AF-A0AAN6TYP0-F1
#
_cell.length_a   1.000
_cell.length_b   1.000
_cell.length_c   1.000
_cell.angle_alpha   90.00
_cell.angle_beta   90.00
_cell.angle_gamma   90.00
#
_symmetry.space_group_name_H-M   'P 1'
#
loop_
_entity.id
_entity.type
_entity.pdbx_description
1 polymer ?
#
loop_
_entity_poly.entity_id
_entity_poly.type
_entity_poly.pdbx_seq_one_letter_code
_entity_poly.pdbx_strand_id
1 'polypeptide(L)'
;MASRRPPFRLFAQCTSRNQFSGFPFLNANWSSRRALSRFPCSGTSSEASTRLNYLGWAVAGLLVAVPLTYKMAIDEPLKLDIPTLAERDQQLKSEQGVSELSPMRLRMEKFAKEQQRAIVRALEEVDGTKFRVDEWQRKEGGGGITCVLQDGKVFEKAGVGVSVVYGTLPKPAILKMRANHKNIADESNIPDSLEFFAAGISLIVHPKNPMAPTVHLNYRYFETANPDGSPGAWWFGGGCDLTPCYLFDEDAIQFHKSLKEVCDKHDKDYYPRFKKWCDQYFYNKHRGESRGIGGIFFDDLDESVSDRENLFAFVQDALESFVPTYVSIVNKRKDMSFTEKEKEWQQIRRGKYVEFNLVHDRGTAFGLNTPGARVESILMSLPLTASWRYMHEPEPKSREARLVEVLQNPKEWV
;
A
#
# COMPACT_ATOMS: atom_id res chain seq x y z
N MET A 1 42.96 -14.07 56.42
CA MET A 1 41.99 -14.72 57.33
C MET A 1 40.94 -15.46 56.52
N ALA A 2 40.32 -16.46 57.14
CA ALA A 2 39.09 -17.18 56.76
C ALA A 2 37.89 -16.26 56.35
N SER A 3 36.80 -16.71 55.71
CA SER A 3 36.49 -17.97 54.98
C SER A 3 35.06 -17.97 54.40
N ARG A 4 34.83 -18.84 53.40
CA ARG A 4 33.62 -19.69 53.19
C ARG A 4 32.26 -19.09 52.76
N ARG A 5 31.62 -19.93 51.95
CA ARG A 5 30.32 -19.89 51.24
C ARG A 5 29.05 -19.69 52.10
N PRO A 6 27.90 -19.37 51.47
CA PRO A 6 26.54 -19.47 52.02
C PRO A 6 26.00 -20.93 51.85
N PRO A 7 24.68 -21.24 51.84
CA PRO A 7 23.45 -20.55 52.30
C PRO A 7 22.64 -21.39 53.31
N PHE A 8 21.40 -20.98 53.65
CA PHE A 8 20.17 -21.79 53.89
C PHE A 8 19.24 -21.20 54.97
N ARG A 9 17.92 -21.23 54.73
CA ARG A 9 16.98 -21.93 55.64
C ARG A 9 15.72 -22.40 54.90
N LEU A 10 15.10 -23.44 55.46
CA LEU A 10 14.12 -24.35 54.83
C LEU A 10 12.74 -24.30 55.52
N PHE A 11 11.66 -24.55 54.74
CA PHE A 11 10.49 -25.45 54.99
C PHE A 11 9.70 -25.27 56.33
N ALA A 12 8.52 -25.86 56.62
CA ALA A 12 7.74 -27.00 56.09
C ALA A 12 6.23 -26.84 56.53
N GLN A 13 5.18 -27.65 56.22
CA GLN A 13 4.94 -28.79 55.31
C GLN A 13 3.41 -29.12 55.26
N CYS A 14 3.01 -30.13 54.45
CA CYS A 14 1.81 -31.01 54.59
C CYS A 14 0.38 -30.45 54.31
N THR A 15 -0.59 -31.18 53.72
CA THR A 15 -0.60 -32.56 53.13
C THR A 15 -1.83 -32.84 52.23
N SER A 16 -1.62 -33.51 51.08
CA SER A 16 -2.46 -34.58 50.43
C SER A 16 -3.97 -34.35 50.11
N ARG A 17 -4.64 -34.98 49.12
CA ARG A 17 -4.30 -36.13 48.24
C ARG A 17 -5.29 -36.23 47.04
N ASN A 18 -4.86 -36.89 45.94
CA ASN A 18 -5.65 -37.66 44.94
C ASN A 18 -6.67 -36.97 43.99
N GLN A 19 -6.90 -37.42 42.73
CA GLN A 19 -6.09 -38.21 41.75
C GLN A 19 -6.82 -38.32 40.39
N PHE A 20 -6.08 -38.39 39.27
CA PHE A 20 -6.42 -38.99 37.95
C PHE A 20 -7.68 -38.53 37.15
N SER A 21 -7.84 -38.79 35.84
CA SER A 21 -6.98 -38.61 34.64
C SER A 21 -7.72 -39.14 33.39
N GLY A 22 -7.48 -38.57 32.20
CA GLY A 22 -7.52 -39.34 30.95
C GLY A 22 -8.79 -39.27 30.06
N PHE A 23 -8.60 -38.63 28.90
CA PHE A 23 -9.19 -38.90 27.58
C PHE A 23 -8.97 -40.39 27.10
N PRO A 24 -9.41 -40.87 25.89
CA PRO A 24 -10.17 -40.24 24.78
C PRO A 24 -11.22 -41.12 23.99
N PHE A 25 -11.82 -40.51 22.94
CA PHE A 25 -12.11 -41.02 21.57
C PHE A 25 -13.24 -42.04 21.20
N LEU A 26 -14.02 -41.59 20.19
CA LEU A 26 -14.51 -42.24 18.94
C LEU A 26 -15.71 -43.23 18.90
N ASN A 27 -16.60 -42.88 17.94
CA ASN A 27 -17.34 -43.72 16.97
C ASN A 27 -18.61 -44.52 17.33
N ALA A 28 -19.73 -43.96 16.82
CA ALA A 28 -20.52 -44.50 15.69
C ALA A 28 -21.74 -45.45 15.91
N ASN A 29 -22.77 -45.10 15.11
CA ASN A 29 -23.80 -45.93 14.47
C ASN A 29 -25.04 -46.48 15.22
N TRP A 30 -26.19 -46.08 14.66
CA TRP A 30 -27.39 -46.87 14.32
C TRP A 30 -27.80 -48.03 15.27
N SER A 31 -29.04 -48.07 15.75
CA SER A 31 -30.17 -48.48 14.89
C SER A 31 -31.53 -48.44 15.59
N SER A 32 -32.60 -48.64 14.80
CA SER A 32 -34.03 -48.61 15.15
C SER A 32 -34.54 -49.73 16.07
N ARG A 33 -35.63 -49.50 16.84
CA ARG A 33 -36.96 -50.16 16.61
C ARG A 33 -38.10 -49.74 17.56
N ARG A 34 -39.32 -50.00 17.07
CA ARG A 34 -40.69 -49.70 17.52
C ARG A 34 -41.15 -50.41 18.82
N ALA A 35 -42.13 -49.82 19.52
CA ALA A 35 -43.40 -50.46 20.00
C ALA A 35 -44.18 -49.44 20.89
N LEU A 36 -45.36 -48.92 20.51
CA LEU A 36 -46.73 -49.48 20.56
C LEU A 36 -47.53 -49.25 21.88
N SER A 37 -48.36 -48.19 21.85
CA SER A 37 -49.77 -48.10 22.29
C SER A 37 -50.26 -48.66 23.65
N ARG A 38 -51.01 -47.82 24.38
CA ARG A 38 -52.34 -48.15 24.96
C ARG A 38 -53.13 -46.90 25.40
N PHE A 39 -54.41 -46.85 25.03
CA PHE A 39 -55.48 -46.04 25.65
C PHE A 39 -56.43 -47.02 26.38
N PRO A 40 -57.24 -46.57 27.36
CA PRO A 40 -58.65 -46.23 27.03
C PRO A 40 -59.28 -45.08 27.86
N CYS A 41 -60.42 -44.58 27.35
CA CYS A 41 -61.69 -44.13 27.98
C CYS A 41 -61.75 -43.83 29.51
N SER A 42 -62.61 -42.94 30.05
CA SER A 42 -63.77 -42.18 29.51
C SER A 42 -64.26 -41.15 30.55
N GLY A 43 -65.01 -40.11 30.16
CA GLY A 43 -65.78 -39.27 31.10
C GLY A 43 -66.37 -38.01 30.45
N THR A 44 -67.67 -37.77 30.61
CA THR A 44 -68.44 -36.75 29.87
C THR A 44 -68.72 -35.45 30.64
N SER A 45 -69.07 -34.41 29.86
CA SER A 45 -70.08 -33.36 30.13
C SER A 45 -69.62 -31.91 30.40
N SER A 46 -70.58 -30.99 30.24
CA SER A 46 -70.58 -29.54 30.54
C SER A 46 -70.14 -28.55 29.45
N GLU A 47 -71.11 -28.15 28.61
CA GLU A 47 -71.07 -26.97 27.76
C GLU A 47 -71.15 -25.67 28.60
N ALA A 48 -70.01 -25.11 29.02
CA ALA A 48 -70.01 -23.84 29.77
C ALA A 48 -68.77 -22.93 29.60
N SER A 49 -67.83 -23.22 28.69
CA SER A 49 -66.54 -22.51 28.60
C SER A 49 -66.37 -21.56 27.41
N THR A 50 -67.28 -21.56 26.44
CA THR A 50 -67.04 -20.98 25.11
C THR A 50 -67.12 -19.44 25.02
N ARG A 51 -67.65 -18.73 26.04
CA ARG A 51 -67.78 -17.25 26.01
C ARG A 51 -66.71 -16.49 26.80
N LEU A 52 -66.06 -17.07 27.82
CA LEU A 52 -64.97 -16.38 28.53
C LEU A 52 -63.67 -16.35 27.72
N ASN A 53 -63.39 -17.37 26.92
CA ASN A 53 -62.13 -17.46 26.18
C ASN A 53 -61.98 -16.37 25.11
N TYR A 54 -63.02 -16.04 24.33
CA TYR A 54 -62.90 -15.04 23.27
C TYR A 54 -62.55 -13.64 23.78
N LEU A 55 -63.02 -13.25 24.97
CA LEU A 55 -62.68 -11.95 25.56
C LEU A 55 -61.20 -11.92 26.02
N GLY A 56 -60.71 -13.02 26.60
CA GLY A 56 -59.30 -13.18 26.97
C GLY A 56 -58.37 -13.13 25.76
N TRP A 57 -58.71 -13.83 24.67
CA TRP A 57 -57.93 -13.79 23.41
C TRP A 57 -57.98 -12.43 22.71
N ALA A 58 -59.11 -11.71 22.76
CA ALA A 58 -59.20 -10.35 22.20
C ALA A 58 -58.35 -9.33 22.99
N VAL A 59 -58.37 -9.40 24.32
CA VAL A 59 -57.54 -8.53 25.17
C VAL A 59 -56.06 -8.88 25.06
N ALA A 60 -55.70 -10.16 25.02
CA ALA A 60 -54.32 -10.60 24.76
C ALA A 60 -53.85 -10.17 23.36
N GLY A 61 -54.72 -10.26 22.35
CA GLY A 61 -54.46 -9.76 21.00
C GLY A 61 -54.16 -8.27 20.98
N LEU A 62 -54.95 -7.44 21.66
CA LEU A 62 -54.66 -6.01 21.80
C LEU A 62 -53.37 -5.74 22.57
N LEU A 63 -53.13 -6.44 23.68
CA LEU A 63 -51.94 -6.28 24.52
C LEU A 63 -50.63 -6.74 23.86
N VAL A 64 -50.70 -7.55 22.80
CA VAL A 64 -49.52 -7.89 21.96
C VAL A 64 -49.45 -6.97 20.74
N ALA A 65 -50.57 -6.69 20.06
CA ALA A 65 -50.59 -5.86 18.87
C ALA A 65 -50.24 -4.39 19.13
N VAL A 66 -50.69 -3.80 20.25
CA VAL A 66 -50.39 -2.40 20.57
C VAL A 66 -48.90 -2.20 20.86
N PRO A 67 -48.22 -2.98 21.72
CA PRO A 67 -46.77 -2.85 21.88
C PRO A 67 -45.99 -3.20 20.62
N LEU A 68 -46.44 -4.16 19.80
CA LEU A 68 -45.74 -4.54 18.57
C LEU A 68 -45.84 -3.44 17.49
N THR A 69 -47.03 -2.85 17.31
CA THR A 69 -47.23 -1.71 16.39
C THR A 69 -46.56 -0.44 16.91
N TYR A 70 -46.57 -0.20 18.22
CA TYR A 70 -45.79 0.87 18.87
C TYR A 70 -44.29 0.66 18.63
N LYS A 71 -43.77 -0.57 18.76
CA LYS A 71 -42.37 -0.89 18.46
C LYS A 71 -42.03 -0.65 16.98
N MET A 72 -42.86 -1.15 16.05
CA MET A 72 -42.69 -0.93 14.61
C MET A 72 -42.86 0.55 14.17
N ALA A 73 -43.49 1.39 14.99
CA ALA A 73 -43.66 2.82 14.75
C ALA A 73 -42.58 3.70 15.43
N ILE A 74 -41.71 3.10 16.25
CA ILE A 74 -40.68 3.80 17.04
C ILE A 74 -39.28 3.24 16.79
N ASP A 75 -39.15 2.01 16.29
CA ASP A 75 -37.94 1.58 15.59
C ASP A 75 -37.64 2.65 14.53
N GLU A 76 -36.47 3.31 14.66
CA GLU A 76 -36.05 4.31 13.70
C GLU A 76 -36.17 3.74 12.28
N PRO A 77 -36.54 4.54 11.27
CA PRO A 77 -36.59 4.06 9.90
C PRO A 77 -35.24 3.41 9.58
N LEU A 78 -35.28 2.14 9.15
CA LEU A 78 -34.12 1.32 8.83
C LEU A 78 -33.12 2.16 8.05
N LYS A 79 -32.08 2.64 8.75
CA LYS A 79 -30.92 3.29 8.14
C LYS A 79 -30.24 2.20 7.36
N LEU A 80 -30.63 2.08 6.09
CA LEU A 80 -29.83 1.42 5.07
C LEU A 80 -28.54 2.25 4.99
N ASP A 81 -27.55 1.84 5.78
CA ASP A 81 -26.22 2.43 5.74
C ASP A 81 -25.77 2.41 4.28
N ILE A 82 -25.56 3.61 3.72
CA ILE A 82 -25.19 3.76 2.32
C ILE A 82 -23.84 3.05 2.15
N PRO A 83 -23.74 2.04 1.26
CA PRO A 83 -22.53 1.24 1.16
C PRO A 83 -21.35 2.15 0.83
N THR A 84 -20.26 2.00 1.58
CA THR A 84 -19.03 2.77 1.38
C THR A 84 -18.48 2.54 -0.02
N LEU A 85 -17.63 3.46 -0.49
CA LEU A 85 -16.92 3.32 -1.76
C LEU A 85 -16.19 1.96 -1.87
N ALA A 86 -15.63 1.48 -0.76
CA ALA A 86 -14.94 0.19 -0.68
C ALA A 86 -15.90 -1.00 -0.88
N GLU A 87 -17.07 -0.97 -0.25
CA GLU A 87 -18.08 -2.02 -0.38
C GLU A 87 -18.71 -2.06 -1.77
N ARG A 88 -19.01 -0.89 -2.35
CA ARG A 88 -19.47 -0.76 -3.75
C ARG A 88 -18.45 -1.36 -4.72
N ASP A 89 -17.17 -1.00 -4.58
CA ASP A 89 -16.09 -1.52 -5.44
C ASP A 89 -15.82 -3.01 -5.21
N GLN A 90 -16.02 -3.53 -4.00
CA GLN A 90 -15.93 -4.96 -3.71
C GLN A 90 -17.09 -5.74 -4.34
N GLN A 91 -18.32 -5.21 -4.30
CA GLN A 91 -19.49 -5.80 -4.94
C GLN A 91 -19.34 -5.84 -6.47
N LEU A 92 -18.92 -4.74 -7.09
CA LEU A 92 -18.67 -4.69 -8.54
C LEU A 92 -17.65 -5.74 -8.99
N LYS A 93 -16.55 -5.90 -8.23
CA LYS A 93 -15.54 -6.95 -8.50
C LYS A 93 -16.11 -8.36 -8.40
N SER A 94 -17.00 -8.64 -7.44
CA SER A 94 -17.55 -9.99 -7.24
C SER A 94 -18.64 -10.36 -8.23
N GLU A 95 -19.44 -9.39 -8.68
CA GLU A 95 -20.54 -9.60 -9.62
C GLU A 95 -20.11 -9.59 -11.09
N GLN A 96 -19.22 -8.65 -11.47
CA GLN A 96 -18.92 -8.34 -12.88
C GLN A 96 -17.43 -8.53 -13.23
N GLY A 97 -16.56 -8.71 -12.24
CA GLY A 97 -15.11 -8.72 -12.44
C GLY A 97 -14.55 -7.33 -12.76
N VAL A 98 -13.36 -7.27 -13.38
CA VAL A 98 -12.70 -6.01 -13.77
C VAL A 98 -12.41 -6.01 -15.28
N SER A 99 -13.07 -5.10 -15.98
CA SER A 99 -13.01 -4.89 -17.43
C SER A 99 -12.67 -3.42 -17.76
N GLU A 100 -12.54 -3.08 -19.05
CA GLU A 100 -12.31 -1.69 -19.47
C GLU A 100 -13.48 -0.75 -19.17
N LEU A 101 -14.69 -1.29 -18.94
CA LEU A 101 -15.86 -0.50 -18.53
C LEU A 101 -15.97 -0.32 -17.01
N SER A 102 -15.10 -0.97 -16.23
CA SER A 102 -15.07 -0.80 -14.77
C SER A 102 -14.52 0.58 -14.38
N PRO A 103 -14.90 1.13 -13.20
CA PRO A 103 -14.35 2.39 -12.71
C PRO A 103 -12.81 2.40 -12.71
N MET A 104 -12.21 3.57 -12.97
CA MET A 104 -10.75 3.73 -13.07
C MET A 104 -10.02 3.21 -11.83
N ARG A 105 -10.63 3.34 -10.64
CA ARG A 105 -10.19 2.74 -9.37
C ARG A 105 -9.87 1.25 -9.50
N LEU A 106 -10.76 0.48 -10.12
CA LEU A 106 -10.64 -0.97 -10.29
C LEU A 106 -9.59 -1.34 -11.34
N ARG A 107 -9.56 -0.59 -12.45
CA ARG A 107 -8.60 -0.79 -13.55
C ARG A 107 -7.17 -0.49 -13.09
N MET A 108 -6.95 0.60 -12.34
CA MET A 108 -5.66 0.93 -11.74
C MET A 108 -5.23 -0.10 -10.68
N GLU A 109 -6.13 -0.57 -9.81
CA GLU A 109 -5.80 -1.64 -8.85
C GLU A 109 -5.33 -2.92 -9.56
N LYS A 110 -6.06 -3.35 -10.59
CA LYS A 110 -5.72 -4.54 -11.39
C LYS A 110 -4.36 -4.37 -12.06
N PHE A 111 -4.17 -3.24 -12.75
CA PHE A 111 -2.94 -2.92 -13.46
C PHE A 111 -1.72 -2.86 -12.52
N ALA A 112 -1.82 -2.15 -11.38
CA ALA A 112 -0.73 -2.08 -10.40
C ALA A 112 -0.34 -3.46 -9.86
N LYS A 113 -1.32 -4.34 -9.59
CA LYS A 113 -1.07 -5.72 -9.14
C LYS A 113 -0.46 -6.60 -10.24
N GLU A 114 -0.85 -6.40 -11.50
CA GLU A 114 -0.27 -7.10 -12.65
C GLU A 114 1.19 -6.69 -12.88
N GLN A 115 1.47 -5.39 -12.87
CA GLN A 115 2.83 -4.86 -13.03
C GLN A 115 3.75 -5.20 -11.85
N GLN A 116 3.24 -5.22 -10.61
CA GLN A 116 4.02 -5.73 -9.47
C GLN A 116 4.48 -7.17 -9.71
N ARG A 117 3.60 -8.05 -10.20
CA ARG A 117 3.97 -9.45 -10.49
C ARG A 117 5.00 -9.55 -11.63
N ALA A 118 4.87 -8.74 -12.67
CA ALA A 118 5.82 -8.69 -13.79
C ALA A 118 7.21 -8.20 -13.32
N ILE A 119 7.25 -7.09 -12.58
CA ILE A 119 8.47 -6.49 -12.03
C ILE A 119 9.16 -7.44 -11.04
N VAL A 120 8.41 -8.01 -10.09
CA VAL A 120 8.98 -8.98 -9.13
C VAL A 120 9.60 -10.16 -9.87
N ARG A 121 8.90 -10.76 -10.85
CA ARG A 121 9.45 -11.85 -11.66
C ARG A 121 10.75 -11.46 -12.36
N ALA A 122 10.79 -10.31 -13.03
CA ALA A 122 11.98 -9.85 -13.74
C ALA A 122 13.17 -9.59 -12.79
N LEU A 123 12.92 -9.07 -11.58
CA LEU A 123 13.97 -8.88 -10.57
C LEU A 123 14.43 -10.22 -9.97
N GLU A 124 13.53 -11.19 -9.75
CA GLU A 124 13.89 -12.56 -9.33
C GLU A 124 14.74 -13.30 -10.37
N GLU A 125 14.47 -13.09 -11.66
CA GLU A 125 15.25 -13.66 -12.77
C GLU A 125 16.68 -13.08 -12.83
N VAL A 126 16.85 -11.79 -12.53
CA VAL A 126 18.16 -11.13 -12.47
C VAL A 126 18.96 -11.54 -11.23
N ASP A 127 18.34 -11.66 -10.06
CA ASP A 127 19.03 -12.00 -8.81
C ASP A 127 19.25 -13.51 -8.63
N GLY A 128 18.28 -14.32 -9.07
CA GLY A 128 18.20 -15.74 -8.75
C GLY A 128 17.86 -16.03 -7.28
N THR A 129 17.14 -15.11 -6.61
CA THR A 129 16.60 -15.22 -5.25
C THR A 129 15.14 -14.77 -5.26
N LYS A 130 14.28 -15.34 -4.40
CA LYS A 130 12.84 -15.04 -4.34
C LYS A 130 12.49 -13.88 -3.40
N PHE A 131 11.48 -13.10 -3.77
CA PHE A 131 10.89 -12.10 -2.88
C PHE A 131 10.03 -12.76 -1.80
N ARG A 132 10.09 -12.24 -0.57
CA ARG A 132 9.07 -12.46 0.45
C ARG A 132 7.86 -11.59 0.10
N VAL A 133 6.71 -12.22 -0.08
CA VAL A 133 5.42 -11.54 -0.28
C VAL A 133 4.71 -11.43 1.06
N ASP A 134 4.17 -10.24 1.37
CA ASP A 134 3.38 -9.96 2.58
C ASP A 134 2.11 -9.22 2.18
N GLU A 135 0.96 -9.90 2.28
CA GLU A 135 -0.35 -9.32 2.02
C GLU A 135 -0.98 -8.79 3.31
N TRP A 136 -1.52 -7.58 3.28
CA TRP A 136 -2.08 -6.92 4.45
C TRP A 136 -3.35 -6.14 4.11
N GLN A 137 -4.22 -5.95 5.09
CA GLN A 137 -5.52 -5.28 4.96
C GLN A 137 -5.63 -4.11 5.93
N ARG A 138 -6.49 -3.14 5.60
CA ARG A 138 -6.82 -2.00 6.48
C ARG A 138 -8.20 -2.14 7.06
N LYS A 139 -8.40 -1.62 8.29
CA LYS A 139 -9.72 -1.53 8.91
C LYS A 139 -10.63 -0.52 8.20
N GLU A 140 -10.07 0.53 7.60
CA GLU A 140 -10.84 1.54 6.85
C GLU A 140 -11.14 1.13 5.40
N GLY A 141 -10.79 -0.10 4.99
CA GLY A 141 -10.99 -0.60 3.63
C GLY A 141 -9.72 -0.66 2.79
N GLY A 142 -9.63 -1.69 1.95
CA GLY A 142 -8.45 -1.98 1.14
C GLY A 142 -7.30 -2.63 1.92
N GLY A 143 -6.07 -2.35 1.51
CA GLY A 143 -4.87 -3.04 1.97
C GLY A 143 -3.69 -2.84 1.02
N GLY A 144 -2.83 -3.86 0.94
CA GLY A 144 -1.72 -3.87 0.01
C GLY A 144 -0.97 -5.20 -0.06
N ILE A 145 -0.03 -5.26 -0.98
CA ILE A 145 0.89 -6.38 -1.17
C ILE A 145 2.30 -5.79 -1.14
N THR A 146 3.10 -6.19 -0.18
CA THR A 146 4.48 -5.72 -0.02
C THR A 146 5.43 -6.87 -0.35
N CYS A 147 6.12 -6.78 -1.48
CA CYS A 147 7.14 -7.74 -1.88
C CYS A 147 8.53 -7.20 -1.49
N VAL A 148 9.29 -7.93 -0.67
CA VAL A 148 10.66 -7.55 -0.27
C VAL A 148 11.65 -8.67 -0.56
N LEU A 149 12.76 -8.34 -1.22
CA LEU A 149 13.97 -9.15 -1.33
C LEU A 149 15.08 -8.45 -0.54
N GLN A 150 15.82 -9.20 0.27
CA GLN A 150 16.94 -8.69 1.05
C GLN A 150 18.09 -9.71 0.99
N ASP A 151 19.33 -9.22 1.08
CA ASP A 151 20.55 -10.04 1.09
C ASP A 151 20.72 -10.93 -0.16
N GLY A 152 20.21 -10.46 -1.30
CA GLY A 152 20.32 -11.12 -2.60
C GLY A 152 21.73 -11.11 -3.19
N LYS A 153 21.85 -11.72 -4.37
CA LYS A 153 23.12 -11.86 -5.09
C LYS A 153 23.47 -10.56 -5.83
N VAL A 154 22.47 -9.95 -6.46
CA VAL A 154 22.57 -8.73 -7.28
C VAL A 154 21.95 -7.54 -6.55
N PHE A 155 20.81 -7.74 -5.89
CA PHE A 155 20.10 -6.73 -5.12
C PHE A 155 20.34 -6.94 -3.62
N GLU A 156 20.96 -5.95 -2.97
CA GLU A 156 21.20 -6.00 -1.53
C GLU A 156 19.88 -5.81 -0.75
N LYS A 157 19.00 -4.96 -1.28
CA LYS A 157 17.60 -4.84 -0.86
C LYS A 157 16.77 -4.34 -2.04
N ALA A 158 15.62 -4.95 -2.27
CA ALA A 158 14.63 -4.53 -3.26
C ALA A 158 13.23 -4.62 -2.67
N GLY A 159 12.41 -3.61 -2.94
CA GLY A 159 11.05 -3.53 -2.45
C GLY A 159 10.10 -3.13 -3.58
N VAL A 160 9.01 -3.86 -3.75
CA VAL A 160 7.94 -3.57 -4.72
C VAL A 160 6.61 -3.66 -3.98
N GLY A 161 6.02 -2.52 -3.65
CA GLY A 161 4.77 -2.41 -2.91
C GLY A 161 3.62 -1.96 -3.79
N VAL A 162 2.46 -2.59 -3.63
CA VAL A 162 1.17 -2.09 -4.13
C VAL A 162 0.30 -1.77 -2.93
N SER A 163 -0.29 -0.59 -2.93
CA SER A 163 -1.25 -0.15 -1.91
C SER A 163 -2.56 0.20 -2.60
N VAL A 164 -3.68 -0.18 -1.98
CA VAL A 164 -5.04 0.17 -2.38
C VAL A 164 -5.76 0.64 -1.13
N VAL A 165 -6.00 1.93 -1.01
CA VAL A 165 -6.51 2.58 0.20
C VAL A 165 -7.86 3.19 -0.10
N TYR A 166 -8.84 2.86 0.73
CA TYR A 166 -10.10 3.59 0.83
C TYR A 166 -10.12 4.35 2.16
N GLY A 167 -10.97 5.35 2.26
CA GLY A 167 -11.23 6.02 3.52
C GLY A 167 -12.03 7.30 3.35
N THR A 168 -12.09 8.09 4.41
CA THR A 168 -12.85 9.34 4.45
C THR A 168 -11.96 10.49 4.90
N LEU A 169 -11.87 11.54 4.08
CA LEU A 169 -11.22 12.79 4.44
C LEU A 169 -12.17 13.64 5.29
N PRO A 170 -11.82 14.01 6.53
CA PRO A 170 -12.58 15.02 7.27
C PRO A 170 -12.29 16.42 6.72
N LYS A 171 -13.22 17.37 6.90
CA LYS A 171 -13.13 18.76 6.43
C LYS A 171 -11.75 19.45 6.57
N PRO A 172 -11.01 19.33 7.70
CA PRO A 172 -9.68 19.93 7.82
C PRO A 172 -8.63 19.30 6.90
N ALA A 173 -8.74 18.01 6.60
CA ALA A 173 -7.88 17.32 5.65
C ALA A 173 -8.21 17.72 4.20
N ILE A 174 -9.50 17.86 3.86
CA ILE A 174 -9.96 18.38 2.56
C ILE A 174 -9.36 19.77 2.31
N LEU A 175 -9.53 20.70 3.26
CA LEU A 175 -8.95 22.04 3.21
C LEU A 175 -7.42 22.03 3.03
N LYS A 176 -6.71 21.14 3.74
CA LYS A 176 -5.25 21.00 3.61
C LYS A 176 -4.83 20.45 2.24
N MET A 177 -5.57 19.50 1.69
CA MET A 177 -5.26 18.94 0.36
C MET A 177 -5.50 19.96 -0.75
N ARG A 178 -6.58 20.76 -0.67
CA ARG A 178 -6.89 21.83 -1.65
C ARG A 178 -5.78 22.85 -1.86
N ALA A 179 -4.91 23.07 -0.87
CA ALA A 179 -3.76 23.96 -0.99
C ALA A 179 -2.80 23.57 -2.14
N ASN A 180 -2.74 22.26 -2.47
CA ASN A 180 -1.98 21.73 -3.60
C ASN A 180 -2.89 21.20 -4.72
N HIS A 181 -4.04 20.63 -4.36
CA HIS A 181 -4.95 19.91 -5.26
C HIS A 181 -6.26 20.69 -5.44
N LYS A 182 -6.24 21.73 -6.29
CA LYS A 182 -7.33 22.74 -6.36
C LYS A 182 -8.71 22.18 -6.71
N ASN A 183 -8.76 21.06 -7.43
CA ASN A 183 -10.01 20.47 -7.93
C ASN A 183 -10.81 19.71 -6.85
N ILE A 184 -10.29 19.54 -5.63
CA ILE A 184 -11.00 18.83 -4.55
C ILE A 184 -12.16 19.67 -3.98
N ALA A 185 -13.39 19.31 -4.39
CA ALA A 185 -14.67 19.91 -4.02
C ALA A 185 -14.85 21.38 -4.46
N ASP A 186 -16.08 21.87 -4.49
CA ASP A 186 -16.34 23.30 -4.76
C ASP A 186 -15.89 24.15 -3.56
N GLU A 187 -15.36 25.35 -3.81
CA GLU A 187 -14.95 26.29 -2.77
C GLU A 187 -16.15 26.89 -2.02
N SER A 188 -17.30 26.98 -2.71
CA SER A 188 -18.57 27.44 -2.16
C SER A 188 -19.30 26.39 -1.32
N ASN A 189 -18.94 25.10 -1.44
CA ASN A 189 -19.60 24.00 -0.73
C ASN A 189 -18.62 22.87 -0.38
N ILE A 190 -17.80 23.10 0.65
CA ILE A 190 -16.87 22.10 1.18
C ILE A 190 -17.63 21.14 2.11
N PRO A 191 -17.73 19.84 1.78
CA PRO A 191 -18.45 18.88 2.62
C PRO A 191 -17.72 18.61 3.94
N ASP A 192 -18.44 18.14 4.95
CA ASP A 192 -17.85 17.82 6.26
C ASP A 192 -16.98 16.56 6.23
N SER A 193 -17.29 15.65 5.30
CA SER A 193 -16.54 14.45 4.99
C SER A 193 -16.56 14.16 3.48
N LEU A 194 -15.53 13.51 2.96
CA LEU A 194 -15.42 13.14 1.55
C LEU A 194 -14.77 11.76 1.43
N GLU A 195 -15.45 10.81 0.78
CA GLU A 195 -14.86 9.49 0.50
C GLU A 195 -13.71 9.64 -0.51
N PHE A 196 -12.65 8.86 -0.33
CA PHE A 196 -11.52 8.83 -1.27
C PHE A 196 -11.00 7.41 -1.51
N PHE A 197 -10.36 7.28 -2.65
CA PHE A 197 -9.61 6.13 -3.11
C PHE A 197 -8.20 6.57 -3.49
N ALA A 198 -7.20 5.78 -3.11
CA ALA A 198 -5.84 5.91 -3.58
C ALA A 198 -5.26 4.53 -3.89
N ALA A 199 -4.83 4.28 -5.12
CA ALA A 199 -4.09 3.07 -5.47
C ALA A 199 -2.80 3.41 -6.20
N GLY A 200 -1.76 2.64 -5.95
CA GLY A 200 -0.49 2.82 -6.64
C GLY A 200 0.51 1.72 -6.39
N ILE A 201 1.49 1.67 -7.28
CA ILE A 201 2.71 0.88 -7.16
C ILE A 201 3.87 1.80 -6.81
N SER A 202 4.73 1.36 -5.89
CA SER A 202 5.97 2.01 -5.57
C SER A 202 7.07 0.98 -5.40
N LEU A 203 8.24 1.24 -5.98
CA LEU A 203 9.42 0.38 -5.83
C LEU A 203 10.69 1.16 -5.56
N ILE A 204 11.60 0.52 -4.84
CA ILE A 204 12.97 0.94 -4.66
C ILE A 204 13.85 -0.29 -4.81
N VAL A 205 14.92 -0.21 -5.60
CA VAL A 205 15.90 -1.29 -5.75
C VAL A 205 17.29 -0.74 -5.45
N HIS A 206 18.01 -1.38 -4.52
CA HIS A 206 19.38 -1.08 -4.17
C HIS A 206 20.30 -2.24 -4.58
N PRO A 207 20.99 -2.16 -5.73
CA PRO A 207 22.00 -3.14 -6.10
C PRO A 207 23.15 -3.24 -5.10
N LYS A 208 23.70 -4.44 -5.00
CA LYS A 208 24.86 -4.80 -4.17
C LYS A 208 26.18 -4.30 -4.77
N ASN A 209 26.26 -4.27 -6.11
CA ASN A 209 27.42 -3.78 -6.85
C ASN A 209 27.37 -2.23 -6.96
N PRO A 210 28.43 -1.49 -6.58
CA PRO A 210 28.50 -0.03 -6.73
C PRO A 210 28.32 0.50 -8.17
N MET A 211 28.59 -0.32 -9.18
CA MET A 211 28.43 0.05 -10.59
C MET A 211 26.96 0.02 -11.05
N ALA A 212 26.11 -0.73 -10.36
CA ALA A 212 24.68 -0.81 -10.69
C ALA A 212 23.89 0.26 -9.89
N PRO A 213 23.13 1.13 -10.57
CA PRO A 213 22.45 2.26 -9.93
C PRO A 213 21.28 1.82 -9.05
N THR A 214 21.02 2.55 -7.96
CA THR A 214 19.71 2.48 -7.30
C THR A 214 18.65 3.08 -8.22
N VAL A 215 17.43 2.55 -8.20
CA VAL A 215 16.28 3.13 -8.91
C VAL A 215 15.09 3.26 -7.96
N HIS A 216 14.29 4.30 -8.18
CA HIS A 216 12.99 4.50 -7.57
C HIS A 216 11.93 4.68 -8.67
N LEU A 217 10.73 4.18 -8.40
CA LEU A 217 9.55 4.42 -9.23
C LEU A 217 8.31 4.49 -8.34
N ASN A 218 7.39 5.37 -8.71
CA ASN A 218 6.06 5.46 -8.13
C ASN A 218 5.06 5.75 -9.26
N TYR A 219 3.93 5.07 -9.31
CA TYR A 219 2.76 5.50 -10.08
C TYR A 219 1.50 5.27 -9.27
N ARG A 220 0.66 6.30 -9.16
CA ARG A 220 -0.53 6.32 -8.33
C ARG A 220 -1.68 7.03 -9.02
N TYR A 221 -2.89 6.61 -8.67
CA TYR A 221 -4.15 7.27 -8.96
C TYR A 221 -4.80 7.65 -7.64
N PHE A 222 -5.37 8.85 -7.59
CA PHE A 222 -6.21 9.32 -6.49
C PHE A 222 -7.57 9.75 -7.06
N GLU A 223 -8.64 9.45 -6.36
CA GLU A 223 -10.00 9.87 -6.71
C GLU A 223 -10.82 10.12 -5.44
N THR A 224 -11.58 11.21 -5.39
CA THR A 224 -12.66 11.41 -4.40
C THR A 224 -13.99 10.92 -4.97
N ALA A 225 -14.91 10.51 -4.11
CA ALA A 225 -16.26 10.14 -4.52
C ALA A 225 -17.30 11.10 -3.92
N ASN A 226 -18.29 11.44 -4.73
CA ASN A 226 -19.50 12.13 -4.28
C ASN A 226 -20.36 11.18 -3.42
N PRO A 227 -21.33 11.67 -2.63
CA PRO A 227 -22.14 10.83 -1.74
C PRO A 227 -22.91 9.68 -2.44
N ASP A 228 -23.24 9.84 -3.72
CA ASP A 228 -23.88 8.82 -4.55
C ASP A 228 -22.90 7.74 -5.07
N GLY A 229 -21.60 7.91 -4.84
CA GLY A 229 -20.53 7.03 -5.33
C GLY A 229 -19.98 7.40 -6.72
N SER A 230 -20.48 8.48 -7.34
CA SER A 230 -19.95 9.00 -8.61
C SER A 230 -18.56 9.63 -8.40
N PRO A 231 -17.66 9.60 -9.41
CA PRO A 231 -16.35 10.25 -9.31
C PRO A 231 -16.46 11.76 -9.07
N GLY A 232 -15.71 12.25 -8.10
CA GLY A 232 -15.40 13.66 -7.91
C GLY A 232 -14.06 14.01 -8.53
N ALA A 233 -13.21 14.72 -7.78
CA ALA A 233 -11.87 15.10 -8.21
C ALA A 233 -10.94 13.89 -8.30
N TRP A 234 -10.13 13.82 -9.34
CA TRP A 234 -9.20 12.72 -9.57
C TRP A 234 -7.89 13.24 -10.18
N TRP A 235 -6.80 12.52 -9.97
CA TRP A 235 -5.53 12.78 -10.67
C TRP A 235 -4.61 11.56 -10.65
N PHE A 236 -3.68 11.53 -11.61
CA PHE A 236 -2.51 10.67 -11.59
C PHE A 236 -1.28 11.42 -11.05
N GLY A 237 -0.40 10.68 -10.40
CA GLY A 237 0.91 11.15 -9.98
C GLY A 237 1.93 10.03 -10.09
N GLY A 238 3.21 10.37 -10.21
CA GLY A 238 4.24 9.34 -10.35
C GLY A 238 5.58 9.84 -10.87
N GLY A 239 6.36 8.89 -11.38
CA GLY A 239 7.69 9.12 -11.90
C GLY A 239 8.61 7.92 -11.71
N CYS A 240 9.78 8.00 -12.34
CA CYS A 240 10.87 7.07 -12.17
C CYS A 240 12.19 7.84 -12.24
N ASP A 241 13.12 7.57 -11.32
CA ASP A 241 14.40 8.28 -11.21
C ASP A 241 15.56 7.32 -10.89
N LEU A 242 16.76 7.67 -11.40
CA LEU A 242 17.96 6.84 -11.31
C LEU A 242 19.02 7.48 -10.41
N THR A 243 19.51 6.71 -9.44
CA THR A 243 20.52 7.12 -8.46
C THR A 243 21.79 6.25 -8.58
N PRO A 244 22.70 6.58 -9.52
CA PRO A 244 24.00 5.91 -9.65
C PRO A 244 24.95 6.27 -8.51
N CYS A 245 25.86 5.35 -8.16
CA CYS A 245 27.05 5.67 -7.35
C CYS A 245 28.27 6.00 -8.22
N TYR A 246 28.32 5.46 -9.44
CA TYR A 246 29.30 5.80 -10.47
C TYR A 246 28.58 6.17 -11.76
N LEU A 247 29.01 7.27 -12.39
CA LEU A 247 28.34 7.75 -13.59
C LEU A 247 28.82 7.04 -14.86
N PHE A 248 27.87 6.42 -15.55
CA PHE A 248 27.98 5.92 -16.92
C PHE A 248 27.02 6.72 -17.80
N ASP A 249 27.52 7.53 -18.73
CA ASP A 249 26.66 8.40 -19.55
C ASP A 249 25.74 7.57 -20.45
N GLU A 250 26.18 6.40 -20.91
CA GLU A 250 25.38 5.51 -21.75
C GLU A 250 24.15 4.92 -21.02
N ASP A 251 24.22 4.72 -19.70
CA ASP A 251 23.07 4.28 -18.90
C ASP A 251 22.12 5.44 -18.63
N ALA A 252 22.67 6.63 -18.37
CA ALA A 252 21.90 7.84 -18.18
C ALA A 252 21.11 8.25 -19.44
N ILE A 253 21.79 8.24 -20.59
CA ILE A 253 21.18 8.46 -21.92
C ILE A 253 20.12 7.39 -22.19
N GLN A 254 20.42 6.09 -21.97
CA GLN A 254 19.44 5.02 -22.19
C GLN A 254 18.18 5.20 -21.31
N PHE A 255 18.36 5.50 -20.03
CA PHE A 255 17.26 5.68 -19.08
C PHE A 255 16.38 6.86 -19.46
N HIS A 256 16.99 8.03 -19.68
CA HIS A 256 16.26 9.25 -20.06
C HIS A 256 15.63 9.15 -21.45
N LYS A 257 16.29 8.49 -22.41
CA LYS A 257 15.72 8.23 -23.75
C LYS A 257 14.45 7.40 -23.67
N SER A 258 14.45 6.32 -22.89
CA SER A 258 13.26 5.47 -22.72
C SER A 258 12.09 6.24 -22.11
N LEU A 259 12.34 7.05 -21.08
CA LEU A 259 11.32 7.92 -20.48
C LEU A 259 10.81 8.99 -21.46
N LYS A 260 11.70 9.57 -22.27
CA LYS A 260 11.33 10.53 -23.32
C LYS A 260 10.51 9.87 -24.43
N GLU A 261 10.88 8.68 -24.90
CA GLU A 261 10.14 7.92 -25.91
C GLU A 261 8.73 7.56 -25.44
N VAL A 262 8.52 7.30 -24.15
CA VAL A 262 7.17 7.18 -23.59
C VAL A 262 6.45 8.52 -23.60
N CYS A 263 7.05 9.59 -23.06
CA CYS A 263 6.42 10.89 -23.00
C CYS A 263 5.99 11.39 -24.39
N ASP A 264 6.89 11.34 -25.38
CA ASP A 264 6.69 11.79 -26.76
C ASP A 264 5.54 11.09 -27.50
N LYS A 265 5.09 9.90 -27.05
CA LYS A 265 3.89 9.22 -27.59
C LYS A 265 2.58 9.90 -27.17
N HIS A 266 2.56 10.51 -25.99
CA HIS A 266 1.37 11.09 -25.36
C HIS A 266 1.36 12.61 -25.52
N ASP A 267 2.45 13.27 -25.13
CA ASP A 267 2.68 14.70 -25.31
C ASP A 267 4.19 15.00 -25.23
N LYS A 268 4.70 15.75 -26.23
CA LYS A 268 6.13 16.11 -26.33
C LYS A 268 6.59 17.06 -25.22
N ASP A 269 5.66 17.81 -24.61
CA ASP A 269 5.95 18.72 -23.50
C ASP A 269 6.06 17.98 -22.15
N TYR A 270 5.63 16.71 -22.06
CA TYR A 270 5.71 15.92 -20.83
C TYR A 270 7.16 15.70 -20.39
N TYR A 271 8.06 15.24 -21.26
CA TYR A 271 9.44 14.94 -20.84
C TYR A 271 10.18 16.19 -20.32
N PRO A 272 10.24 17.32 -21.05
CA PRO A 272 10.92 18.52 -20.55
C PRO A 272 10.34 19.04 -19.22
N ARG A 273 9.01 19.00 -19.06
CA ARG A 273 8.31 19.41 -17.84
C ARG A 273 8.61 18.48 -16.67
N PHE A 274 8.42 17.17 -16.86
CA PHE A 274 8.55 16.18 -15.79
C PHE A 274 10.01 15.88 -15.43
N LYS A 275 10.96 16.01 -16.36
CA LYS A 275 12.39 15.93 -16.09
C LYS A 275 12.84 17.09 -15.21
N LYS A 276 12.48 18.33 -15.59
CA LYS A 276 12.76 19.53 -14.78
C LYS A 276 12.14 19.43 -13.38
N TRP A 277 10.92 18.89 -13.27
CA TRP A 277 10.29 18.67 -11.96
C TRP A 277 11.01 17.57 -11.15
N CYS A 278 11.50 16.50 -11.80
CA CYS A 278 12.30 15.45 -11.18
C CYS A 278 13.58 16.02 -10.53
N ASP A 279 14.34 16.82 -11.30
CA ASP A 279 15.56 17.48 -10.84
C ASP A 279 15.32 18.40 -9.63
N GLN A 280 14.17 19.09 -9.62
CA GLN A 280 13.77 19.99 -8.52
C GLN A 280 13.21 19.25 -7.29
N TYR A 281 12.49 18.15 -7.49
CA TYR A 281 11.88 17.38 -6.41
C TYR A 281 12.93 16.59 -5.62
N PHE A 282 13.81 15.87 -6.32
CA PHE A 282 14.82 15.01 -5.72
C PHE A 282 16.11 15.76 -5.34
N TYR A 283 15.98 16.98 -4.80
CA TYR A 283 17.11 17.83 -4.43
C TYR A 283 17.35 17.89 -2.91
N ASN A 284 18.53 17.46 -2.45
CA ASN A 284 18.95 17.57 -1.05
C ASN A 284 19.36 19.02 -0.74
N LYS A 285 18.38 19.86 -0.38
CA LYS A 285 18.56 21.30 -0.13
C LYS A 285 19.71 21.63 0.84
N HIS A 286 19.92 20.81 1.87
CA HIS A 286 20.99 20.98 2.86
C HIS A 286 22.36 20.46 2.42
N ARG A 287 22.47 19.87 1.23
CA ARG A 287 23.73 19.42 0.60
C ARG A 287 24.07 20.16 -0.69
N GLY A 288 23.09 20.80 -1.34
CA GLY A 288 23.28 21.47 -2.62
C GLY A 288 23.46 20.49 -3.80
N GLU A 289 22.94 19.27 -3.70
CA GLU A 289 23.02 18.24 -4.74
C GLU A 289 21.69 17.47 -4.88
N SER A 290 21.41 16.97 -6.08
CA SER A 290 20.33 16.01 -6.30
C SER A 290 20.65 14.63 -5.71
N ARG A 291 19.61 13.84 -5.45
CA ARG A 291 19.72 12.46 -4.97
C ARG A 291 20.41 11.56 -6.01
N GLY A 292 20.06 11.76 -7.28
CA GLY A 292 20.51 11.02 -8.45
C GLY A 292 20.43 11.87 -9.72
N ILE A 293 20.54 11.24 -10.90
CA ILE A 293 20.59 11.91 -12.21
C ILE A 293 19.21 12.25 -12.79
N GLY A 294 18.20 12.35 -11.92
CA GLY A 294 16.81 12.62 -12.30
C GLY A 294 16.16 11.45 -13.05
N GLY A 295 15.19 11.81 -13.88
CA GLY A 295 14.28 10.91 -14.60
C GLY A 295 13.04 11.69 -15.00
N ILE A 296 11.85 11.21 -14.65
CA ILE A 296 10.60 11.99 -14.71
C ILE A 296 9.91 12.01 -13.34
N PHE A 297 9.25 13.13 -13.02
CA PHE A 297 8.37 13.26 -11.86
C PHE A 297 7.15 14.10 -12.23
N PHE A 298 5.97 13.68 -11.79
CA PHE A 298 4.72 14.40 -11.95
C PHE A 298 3.77 14.17 -10.77
N ASP A 299 2.92 15.16 -10.54
CA ASP A 299 1.78 15.16 -9.64
C ASP A 299 0.65 15.88 -10.39
N ASP A 300 -0.58 15.75 -9.90
CA ASP A 300 -1.72 16.57 -10.37
C ASP A 300 -1.98 16.49 -11.89
N LEU A 301 -1.78 15.31 -12.49
CA LEU A 301 -2.24 15.05 -13.87
C LEU A 301 -3.72 14.69 -13.86
N ASP A 302 -4.56 15.65 -14.19
CA ASP A 302 -6.02 15.56 -14.21
C ASP A 302 -6.62 16.07 -15.53
N GLU A 303 -7.95 16.23 -15.55
CA GLU A 303 -8.75 16.77 -16.65
C GLU A 303 -8.30 18.12 -17.22
N SER A 304 -7.48 18.90 -16.50
CA SER A 304 -6.88 20.12 -17.04
C SER A 304 -5.71 19.86 -18.01
N VAL A 305 -5.15 18.65 -18.00
CA VAL A 305 -4.05 18.22 -18.86
C VAL A 305 -4.55 17.37 -20.02
N SER A 306 -5.34 16.33 -19.73
CA SER A 306 -5.95 15.44 -20.73
C SER A 306 -7.07 14.62 -20.07
N ASP A 307 -7.92 13.97 -20.88
CA ASP A 307 -8.90 13.04 -20.32
C ASP A 307 -8.26 11.85 -19.60
N ARG A 308 -9.06 11.22 -18.73
CA ARG A 308 -8.63 10.18 -17.81
C ARG A 308 -8.13 8.90 -18.49
N GLU A 309 -8.61 8.57 -19.68
CA GLU A 309 -8.17 7.36 -20.40
C GLU A 309 -6.80 7.59 -21.04
N ASN A 310 -6.58 8.75 -21.66
CA ASN A 310 -5.26 9.12 -22.19
C ASN A 310 -4.21 9.26 -21.08
N LEU A 311 -4.55 9.84 -19.92
CA LEU A 311 -3.62 9.88 -18.77
C LEU A 311 -3.35 8.50 -18.17
N PHE A 312 -4.35 7.60 -18.15
CA PHE A 312 -4.12 6.21 -17.74
C PHE A 312 -3.20 5.49 -18.72
N ALA A 313 -3.41 5.63 -20.03
CA ALA A 313 -2.55 5.05 -21.06
C ALA A 313 -1.09 5.54 -20.95
N PHE A 314 -0.86 6.82 -20.62
CA PHE A 314 0.48 7.35 -20.31
C PHE A 314 1.10 6.64 -19.10
N VAL A 315 0.35 6.49 -18.00
CA VAL A 315 0.81 5.76 -16.81
C VAL A 315 1.08 4.29 -17.11
N GLN A 316 0.33 3.67 -18.02
CA GLN A 316 0.55 2.30 -18.45
C GLN A 316 1.88 2.15 -19.21
N ASP A 317 2.07 2.91 -20.29
CA ASP A 317 3.34 2.94 -21.06
C ASP A 317 4.55 3.26 -20.15
N ALA A 318 4.40 4.20 -19.21
CA ALA A 318 5.48 4.67 -18.34
C ALA A 318 5.87 3.67 -17.24
N LEU A 319 4.94 2.82 -16.81
CA LEU A 319 5.24 1.70 -15.92
C LEU A 319 5.82 0.50 -16.70
N GLU A 320 5.29 0.19 -17.88
CA GLU A 320 5.75 -0.93 -18.70
C GLU A 320 7.17 -0.73 -19.25
N SER A 321 7.58 0.52 -19.48
CA SER A 321 8.95 0.85 -19.90
C SER A 321 10.02 0.57 -18.83
N PHE A 322 9.64 0.45 -17.55
CA PHE A 322 10.58 0.29 -16.44
C PHE A 322 11.45 -0.96 -16.57
N VAL A 323 10.82 -2.14 -16.74
CA VAL A 323 11.52 -3.43 -16.75
C VAL A 323 12.57 -3.51 -17.86
N PRO A 324 12.26 -3.31 -19.15
CA PRO A 324 13.26 -3.41 -20.21
C PRO A 324 14.38 -2.37 -20.06
N THR A 325 14.08 -1.18 -19.52
CA THR A 325 15.08 -0.12 -19.31
C THR A 325 16.03 -0.46 -18.16
N TYR A 326 15.50 -0.70 -16.96
CA TYR A 326 16.32 -0.87 -15.76
C TYR A 326 17.03 -2.23 -15.72
N VAL A 327 16.38 -3.32 -16.17
CA VAL A 327 17.03 -4.65 -16.23
C VAL A 327 18.19 -4.65 -17.24
N SER A 328 18.05 -3.93 -18.36
CA SER A 328 19.15 -3.76 -19.33
C SER A 328 20.36 -3.06 -18.68
N ILE A 329 20.14 -2.00 -17.91
CA ILE A 329 21.20 -1.29 -17.16
C ILE A 329 21.83 -2.22 -16.11
N VAL A 330 21.03 -2.86 -15.25
CA VAL A 330 21.54 -3.75 -14.20
C VAL A 330 22.37 -4.89 -14.79
N ASN A 331 21.94 -5.52 -15.88
CA ASN A 331 22.68 -6.61 -16.52
C ASN A 331 24.04 -6.18 -17.09
N LYS A 332 24.23 -4.92 -17.49
CA LYS A 332 25.55 -4.39 -17.90
C LYS A 332 26.51 -4.21 -16.71
N ARG A 333 25.98 -3.94 -15.52
CA ARG A 333 26.77 -3.45 -14.37
C ARG A 333 26.93 -4.43 -13.22
N LYS A 334 25.99 -5.36 -13.04
CA LYS A 334 25.91 -6.24 -11.86
C LYS A 334 27.16 -7.11 -11.64
N ASP A 335 27.83 -7.53 -12.70
CA ASP A 335 28.99 -8.43 -12.65
C ASP A 335 30.35 -7.68 -12.77
N MET A 336 30.34 -6.34 -12.81
CA MET A 336 31.59 -5.56 -12.88
C MET A 336 32.40 -5.71 -11.58
N SER A 337 33.72 -5.90 -11.69
CA SER A 337 34.61 -5.86 -10.53
C SER A 337 34.58 -4.47 -9.87
N PHE A 338 34.58 -4.44 -8.54
CA PHE A 338 34.69 -3.20 -7.75
C PHE A 338 35.68 -3.41 -6.59
N THR A 339 36.22 -2.31 -6.08
CA THR A 339 37.12 -2.24 -4.94
C THR A 339 36.37 -1.87 -3.65
N GLU A 340 36.99 -2.13 -2.49
CA GLU A 340 36.43 -1.70 -1.20
C GLU A 340 36.19 -0.18 -1.13
N LYS A 341 37.06 0.64 -1.73
CA LYS A 341 36.85 2.10 -1.84
C LYS A 341 35.56 2.44 -2.61
N GLU A 342 35.29 1.72 -3.70
CA GLU A 342 34.08 1.92 -4.49
C GLU A 342 32.83 1.46 -3.73
N LYS A 343 32.94 0.41 -2.89
CA LYS A 343 31.88 -0.02 -1.98
C LYS A 343 31.65 0.97 -0.85
N GLU A 344 32.70 1.55 -0.25
CA GLU A 344 32.59 2.64 0.73
C GLU A 344 31.87 3.86 0.15
N TRP A 345 32.22 4.28 -1.09
CA TRP A 345 31.54 5.38 -1.77
C TRP A 345 30.05 5.10 -1.98
N GLN A 346 29.67 3.87 -2.36
CA GLN A 346 28.26 3.48 -2.42
C GLN A 346 27.55 3.68 -1.06
N GLN A 347 28.20 3.36 0.06
CA GLN A 347 27.61 3.56 1.39
C GLN A 347 27.39 5.04 1.70
N ILE A 348 28.31 5.92 1.28
CA ILE A 348 28.19 7.37 1.45
C ILE A 348 27.07 7.94 0.58
N ARG A 349 26.97 7.53 -0.70
CA ARG A 349 25.85 7.92 -1.58
C ARG A 349 24.50 7.42 -1.07
N ARG A 350 24.44 6.21 -0.52
CA ARG A 350 23.25 5.70 0.18
C ARG A 350 22.90 6.49 1.43
N GLY A 351 23.88 7.03 2.15
CA GLY A 351 23.65 8.02 3.21
C GLY A 351 22.87 9.25 2.71
N LYS A 352 23.19 9.76 1.50
CA LYS A 352 22.45 10.86 0.86
C LYS A 352 21.03 10.48 0.42
N TYR A 353 20.82 9.22 0.06
CA TYR A 353 19.49 8.67 -0.25
C TYR A 353 18.60 8.61 1.01
N VAL A 354 19.17 8.16 2.14
CA VAL A 354 18.49 8.17 3.45
C VAL A 354 18.21 9.60 3.93
N GLU A 355 19.18 10.51 3.79
CA GLU A 355 18.99 11.95 4.08
C GLU A 355 17.80 12.54 3.30
N PHE A 356 17.66 12.20 2.01
CA PHE A 356 16.52 12.66 1.21
C PHE A 356 15.19 12.10 1.73
N ASN A 357 15.09 10.77 1.86
CA ASN A 357 13.83 10.10 2.19
C ASN A 357 13.29 10.49 3.58
N LEU A 358 14.18 10.76 4.56
CA LEU A 358 13.76 11.11 5.93
C LEU A 358 13.54 12.61 6.16
N VAL A 359 14.10 13.50 5.33
CA VAL A 359 14.04 14.96 5.53
C VAL A 359 13.14 15.67 4.50
N HIS A 360 13.19 15.26 3.22
CA HIS A 360 12.56 16.00 2.12
C HIS A 360 11.39 15.27 1.46
N ASP A 361 11.35 13.93 1.48
CA ASP A 361 10.32 13.20 0.75
C ASP A 361 8.92 13.34 1.37
N ARG A 362 8.00 13.95 0.61
CA ARG A 362 6.60 14.15 1.00
C ARG A 362 5.89 12.83 1.24
N GLY A 363 6.19 11.79 0.47
CA GLY A 363 5.53 10.47 0.57
C GLY A 363 5.84 9.77 1.89
N THR A 364 7.13 9.66 2.21
CA THR A 364 7.64 9.08 3.46
C THR A 364 7.13 9.87 4.67
N ALA A 365 7.21 11.21 4.65
CA ALA A 365 6.72 12.05 5.73
C ALA A 365 5.20 11.90 5.93
N PHE A 366 4.40 11.90 4.86
CA PHE A 366 2.95 11.68 4.94
C PHE A 366 2.61 10.29 5.51
N GLY A 367 3.27 9.25 5.01
CA GLY A 367 3.05 7.87 5.46
C GLY A 367 3.33 7.69 6.94
N LEU A 368 4.48 8.17 7.44
CA LEU A 368 4.86 8.03 8.86
C LEU A 368 3.97 8.83 9.81
N ASN A 369 3.38 9.93 9.35
CA ASN A 369 2.45 10.75 10.15
C ASN A 369 0.98 10.30 10.01
N THR A 370 0.68 9.29 9.19
CA THR A 370 -0.69 8.77 9.02
C THR A 370 -0.96 7.65 10.04
N PRO A 371 -1.95 7.80 10.95
CA PRO A 371 -2.31 6.76 11.90
C PRO A 371 -2.65 5.44 11.20
N GLY A 372 -2.18 4.32 11.76
CA GLY A 372 -2.44 2.99 11.21
C GLY A 372 -1.66 2.63 9.93
N ALA A 373 -0.81 3.52 9.40
CA ALA A 373 0.02 3.21 8.24
C ALA A 373 1.07 2.14 8.56
N ARG A 374 1.31 1.22 7.60
CA ARG A 374 2.29 0.15 7.76
C ARG A 374 3.72 0.69 7.60
N VAL A 375 4.34 1.07 8.71
CA VAL A 375 5.71 1.64 8.79
C VAL A 375 6.73 0.82 7.99
N GLU A 376 6.69 -0.51 8.10
CA GLU A 376 7.57 -1.43 7.36
C GLU A 376 7.42 -1.34 5.84
N SER A 377 6.23 -0.99 5.31
CA SER A 377 6.05 -0.73 3.87
C SER A 377 6.64 0.60 3.43
N ILE A 378 6.69 1.58 4.32
CA ILE A 378 7.22 2.93 4.04
C ILE A 378 8.76 2.91 4.09
N LEU A 379 9.32 2.32 5.16
CA LEU A 379 10.77 2.20 5.37
C LEU A 379 11.44 1.07 4.56
N MET A 380 10.65 0.32 3.79
CA MET A 380 11.12 -0.53 2.69
C MET A 380 12.07 0.22 1.74
N SER A 381 11.84 1.53 1.56
CA SER A 381 12.65 2.43 0.73
C SER A 381 14.07 2.69 1.22
N LEU A 382 14.41 2.36 2.47
CA LEU A 382 15.77 2.56 3.00
C LEU A 382 16.68 1.39 2.59
N PRO A 383 17.95 1.64 2.21
CA PRO A 383 18.91 0.59 1.91
C PRO A 383 19.24 -0.25 3.16
N LEU A 384 19.77 -1.46 2.95
CA LEU A 384 20.21 -2.34 4.03
C LEU A 384 21.39 -1.74 4.82
N THR A 385 22.30 -1.07 4.11
CA THR A 385 23.47 -0.39 4.68
C THR A 385 23.63 1.01 4.09
N ALA A 386 24.10 1.95 4.91
CA ALA A 386 24.51 3.31 4.54
C ALA A 386 25.59 3.81 5.51
N SER A 387 26.36 4.82 5.14
CA SER A 387 27.40 5.42 6.00
C SER A 387 27.45 6.93 5.91
N TRP A 388 27.92 7.56 7.00
CA TRP A 388 28.17 9.00 7.08
C TRP A 388 29.60 9.22 7.56
N ARG A 389 30.40 9.91 6.74
CA ARG A 389 31.75 10.36 7.11
C ARG A 389 31.74 11.88 7.29
N TYR A 390 32.33 12.34 8.40
CA TYR A 390 32.43 13.76 8.72
C TYR A 390 33.33 14.47 7.70
N MET A 391 32.83 15.58 7.12
CA MET A 391 33.54 16.41 6.14
C MET A 391 34.20 15.61 4.97
N HIS A 392 33.57 14.51 4.55
CA HIS A 392 34.09 13.74 3.42
C HIS A 392 33.75 14.40 2.07
N GLU A 393 34.79 14.72 1.32
CA GLU A 393 34.74 15.14 -0.08
C GLU A 393 35.46 14.09 -0.95
N PRO A 394 34.98 13.81 -2.17
CA PRO A 394 35.66 12.91 -3.10
C PRO A 394 36.95 13.56 -3.63
N GLU A 395 37.96 12.75 -3.97
CA GLU A 395 39.23 13.30 -4.48
C GLU A 395 39.01 14.07 -5.80
N PRO A 396 39.67 15.24 -6.01
CA PRO A 396 39.52 16.00 -7.24
C PRO A 396 39.84 15.18 -8.49
N LYS A 397 39.03 15.34 -9.54
CA LYS A 397 39.12 14.60 -10.83
C LYS A 397 38.87 13.08 -10.74
N SER A 398 38.38 12.57 -9.61
CA SER A 398 37.90 11.19 -9.47
C SER A 398 36.55 10.95 -10.17
N ARG A 399 36.12 9.69 -10.29
CA ARG A 399 34.80 9.33 -10.84
C ARG A 399 33.66 9.75 -9.90
N GLU A 400 33.97 9.78 -8.61
CA GLU A 400 33.14 10.18 -7.49
C GLU A 400 32.89 11.70 -7.53
N ALA A 401 33.94 12.50 -7.73
CA ALA A 401 33.83 13.95 -7.93
C ALA A 401 33.04 14.30 -9.19
N ARG A 402 33.28 13.58 -10.30
CA ARG A 402 32.51 13.72 -11.55
C ARG A 402 31.01 13.48 -11.35
N LEU A 403 30.62 12.52 -10.52
CA LEU A 403 29.21 12.31 -10.19
C LEU A 403 28.68 13.51 -9.38
N VAL A 404 29.37 13.95 -8.34
CA VAL A 404 28.93 15.07 -7.48
C VAL A 404 28.72 16.35 -8.29
N GLU A 405 29.60 16.67 -9.24
CA GLU A 405 29.45 17.82 -10.15
C GLU A 405 28.11 17.81 -10.91
N VAL A 406 27.71 16.65 -11.43
CA VAL A 406 26.44 16.43 -12.15
C VAL A 406 25.24 16.44 -11.21
N LEU A 407 25.40 16.03 -9.95
CA LEU A 407 24.32 16.10 -8.96
C LEU A 407 24.12 17.54 -8.44
N GLN A 408 25.19 18.32 -8.33
CA GLN A 408 25.12 19.75 -8.01
C GLN A 408 24.53 20.56 -9.17
N ASN A 409 24.83 20.15 -10.41
CA ASN A 409 24.40 20.83 -11.63
C ASN A 409 23.71 19.83 -12.58
N PRO A 410 22.40 19.55 -12.37
CA PRO A 410 21.64 18.67 -13.25
C PRO A 410 21.75 19.10 -14.72
N LYS A 411 22.13 18.16 -15.59
CA LYS A 411 22.29 18.37 -17.04
C LYS A 411 21.16 17.72 -17.84
N GLU A 412 21.05 18.08 -19.11
CA GLU A 412 20.22 17.33 -20.06
C GLU A 412 20.96 16.08 -20.55
N TRP A 413 20.19 15.03 -20.86
CA TRP A 413 20.70 13.71 -21.25
C TRP A 413 20.29 13.30 -22.67
N VAL A 414 19.21 13.87 -23.22
CA VAL A 414 18.59 13.52 -24.51
C VAL A 414 17.91 14.73 -25.16
#